data_AF-A0A4R4TGZ5-F1
#
_entry.id   AF-A0A4R4TGZ5-F1
#
_cell.length_a   1.000
_cell.length_b   1.000
_cell.length_c   1.000
_cell.angle_alpha   90.00
_cell.angle_beta   90.00
_cell.angle_gamma   90.00
#
_symmetry.space_group_name_H-M   'P 1'
#
loop_
_entity.id
_entity.type
_entity.pdbx_description
1 polymer ?
#
loop_
_entity_poly.entity_id
_entity_poly.type
_entity_poly.pdbx_seq_one_letter_code
_entity_poly.pdbx_strand_id
1 'polypeptide(L)'
;MTITVENITPTQLEELLGDEGTPVVHRALWALLWESEVRVHDLLSLEVTDVGLDEREMRTVAARFSERAGALLAELVGDRETGPLFAVGERALTWEEAVRAAGDREIAIHAFRTGGKSHRRGLGG
;
A
#
# COMPACT_ATOMS: atom_id res chain seq x y z
N MET A 1 11.57 -24.83 0.25
CA MET A 1 11.21 -24.01 -0.93
C MET A 1 9.94 -23.28 -0.56
N THR A 2 10.03 -22.01 -0.19
CA THR A 2 8.86 -21.17 0.05
C THR A 2 8.32 -20.78 -1.32
N ILE A 3 7.10 -21.21 -1.65
CA ILE A 3 6.45 -20.84 -2.91
C ILE A 3 5.91 -19.44 -2.69
N THR A 4 6.59 -18.42 -3.23
CA THR A 4 6.08 -17.06 -3.19
C THR A 4 4.95 -16.90 -4.18
N VAL A 5 3.82 -16.36 -3.73
CA VAL A 5 2.69 -16.05 -4.61
C VAL A 5 3.09 -14.90 -5.55
N GLU A 6 3.14 -15.20 -6.85
CA GLU A 6 3.53 -14.23 -7.90
C GLU A 6 2.37 -13.32 -8.32
N ASN A 7 1.12 -13.67 -7.96
CA ASN A 7 -0.06 -12.85 -8.24
C ASN A 7 -1.10 -13.04 -7.16
N ILE A 8 -1.48 -11.96 -6.48
CA ILE A 8 -2.56 -11.98 -5.49
C ILE A 8 -3.89 -11.67 -6.17
N THR A 9 -4.97 -12.29 -5.68
CA THR A 9 -6.34 -12.00 -6.11
C THR A 9 -6.93 -10.81 -5.31
N PRO A 10 -8.02 -10.18 -5.81
CA PRO A 10 -8.70 -9.11 -5.06
C PRO A 10 -9.16 -9.57 -3.68
N THR A 11 -9.73 -10.78 -3.58
CA THR A 11 -10.21 -11.35 -2.31
C THR A 11 -9.06 -11.57 -1.32
N GLN A 12 -7.92 -12.12 -1.78
CA GLN A 12 -6.75 -12.27 -0.91
C GLN A 12 -6.21 -10.93 -0.43
N LEU A 13 -6.23 -9.90 -1.28
CA LEU A 13 -5.86 -8.57 -0.83
C LEU A 13 -6.83 -8.06 0.24
N GLU A 14 -8.14 -8.19 0.05
CA GLU A 14 -9.14 -7.74 1.01
C GLU A 14 -8.97 -8.42 2.38
N GLU A 15 -8.67 -9.71 2.40
CA GLU A 15 -8.35 -10.47 3.61
C GLU A 15 -7.10 -9.89 4.31
N LEU A 16 -6.02 -9.63 3.57
CA LEU A 16 -4.80 -9.03 4.12
C LEU A 16 -5.02 -7.61 4.65
N LEU A 17 -5.83 -6.81 3.96
CA LEU A 17 -6.19 -5.47 4.40
C LEU A 17 -7.13 -5.49 5.62
N GLY A 18 -7.84 -6.59 5.86
CA GLY A 18 -8.71 -6.80 7.02
C GLY A 18 -7.99 -7.37 8.23
N ASP A 19 -6.79 -7.92 8.06
CA ASP A 19 -6.04 -8.56 9.12
C ASP A 19 -5.42 -7.55 10.09
N GLU A 20 -6.03 -7.41 11.27
CA GLU A 20 -5.57 -6.54 12.35
C GLU A 20 -4.22 -6.97 12.96
N GLY A 21 -3.77 -8.20 12.70
CA GLY A 21 -2.41 -8.63 13.04
C GLY A 21 -1.34 -7.99 12.16
N THR A 22 -1.73 -7.37 11.04
CA THR A 22 -0.82 -6.59 10.19
C THR A 22 -0.83 -5.12 10.61
N PRO A 23 0.34 -4.52 10.91
CA PRO A 23 0.44 -3.08 11.13
C PRO A 23 -0.20 -2.26 9.99
N VAL A 24 -0.96 -1.22 10.35
CA VAL A 24 -1.69 -0.37 9.39
C VAL A 24 -0.79 0.18 8.28
N VAL A 25 0.48 0.48 8.59
CA VAL A 25 1.47 0.95 7.60
C VAL A 25 1.65 -0.01 6.42
N HIS A 26 1.66 -1.31 6.67
CA HIS A 26 1.82 -2.32 5.62
C HIS A 26 0.51 -2.51 4.86
N ARG A 27 -0.63 -2.52 5.57
CA ARG A 27 -1.96 -2.60 4.94
C ARG A 27 -2.19 -1.42 3.99
N ALA A 28 -1.91 -0.19 4.43
CA ALA A 28 -2.00 1.01 3.60
C ALA A 28 -1.07 0.92 2.37
N LEU A 29 0.17 0.45 2.55
CA LEU A 29 1.13 0.30 1.46
C LEU A 29 0.64 -0.71 0.40
N TRP A 30 0.12 -1.87 0.84
CA TRP A 30 -0.39 -2.90 -0.05
C TRP A 30 -1.62 -2.43 -0.82
N ALA A 31 -2.53 -1.68 -0.17
CA ALA A 31 -3.68 -1.07 -0.82
C ALA A 31 -3.24 -0.10 -1.94
N LEU A 32 -2.29 0.79 -1.66
CA LEU A 32 -1.79 1.75 -2.65
C LEU A 32 -1.01 1.09 -3.79
N LEU A 33 -0.22 0.06 -3.51
CA LEU A 33 0.46 -0.74 -4.54
C LEU A 33 -0.54 -1.45 -5.46
N TRP A 34 -1.64 -1.95 -4.89
CA TRP A 34 -2.69 -2.59 -5.66
C TRP A 34 -3.46 -1.60 -6.51
N GLU A 35 -3.89 -0.47 -5.95
CA GLU A 35 -4.76 0.48 -6.62
C GLU A 35 -4.05 1.35 -7.66
N SER A 36 -2.74 1.55 -7.50
CA SER A 36 -1.91 2.36 -8.39
C SER A 36 -0.97 1.51 -9.25
N GLU A 37 -0.25 2.14 -10.18
CA GLU A 37 0.91 1.53 -10.87
C GLU A 37 2.25 2.03 -10.31
N VAL A 38 2.21 2.76 -9.20
CA VAL A 38 3.36 3.41 -8.58
C VAL A 38 4.30 2.36 -8.01
N ARG A 39 5.61 2.61 -8.08
CA ARG A 39 6.60 1.68 -7.53
C ARG A 39 6.65 1.82 -6.02
N VAL A 40 7.02 0.74 -5.33
CA VAL A 40 7.19 0.76 -3.87
C VAL A 40 8.14 1.87 -3.41
N HIS A 41 9.25 2.10 -4.12
CA HIS A 41 10.19 3.16 -3.75
C HIS A 41 9.58 4.56 -3.83
N ASP A 42 8.79 4.83 -4.86
CA ASP A 42 8.12 6.12 -5.03
C ASP A 42 7.09 6.32 -3.91
N LEU A 43 6.33 5.28 -3.56
CA LEU A 43 5.40 5.32 -2.42
C LEU A 43 6.12 5.55 -1.08
N LEU A 44 7.24 4.86 -0.83
CA LEU A 44 8.02 5.02 0.40
C LEU A 44 8.70 6.39 0.50
N SER A 45 8.84 7.11 -0.62
CA SER A 45 9.36 8.49 -0.63
C SER A 45 8.29 9.56 -0.40
N LEU A 46 7.00 9.19 -0.39
CA LEU A 46 5.92 10.14 -0.17
C LEU A 46 5.93 10.68 1.27
N GLU A 47 5.63 11.96 1.39
CA GLU A 47 5.34 12.62 2.64
C GLU A 47 3.83 12.74 2.89
N VAL A 48 3.45 13.03 4.13
CA VAL A 48 2.04 13.28 4.50
C VAL A 48 1.45 14.42 3.66
N THR A 49 2.25 15.43 3.35
CA THR A 49 1.87 16.60 2.55
C THR A 49 1.58 16.27 1.07
N ASP A 50 2.11 15.16 0.58
CA ASP A 50 1.86 14.68 -0.78
C ASP A 50 0.48 14.02 -0.93
N VAL A 51 -0.20 13.73 0.19
CA VAL A 51 -1.48 13.03 0.20
C VAL A 51 -2.61 13.97 0.59
N GLY A 52 -3.65 13.99 -0.25
CA GLY A 52 -4.95 14.58 0.09
C GLY A 52 -5.91 13.49 0.53
N LEU A 53 -6.14 13.35 1.84
CA LEU A 53 -7.10 12.38 2.37
C LEU A 53 -8.53 12.72 1.96
N ASP A 54 -8.89 14.00 1.93
CA ASP A 54 -10.20 14.48 1.49
C ASP A 54 -10.42 14.27 -0.01
N GLU A 55 -9.43 14.60 -0.83
CA GLU A 55 -9.51 14.41 -2.29
C GLU A 55 -9.31 12.94 -2.72
N ARG A 56 -8.80 12.11 -1.80
CA ARG A 56 -8.37 10.73 -2.03
C ARG A 56 -7.35 10.62 -3.16
N GLU A 57 -6.31 11.45 -3.08
CA GLU A 57 -5.31 11.61 -4.14
C GLU A 57 -3.89 11.75 -3.58
N MET A 58 -2.95 11.06 -4.22
CA MET A 58 -1.51 11.25 -4.03
C MET A 58 -1.02 12.23 -5.10
N ARG A 59 -0.75 13.47 -4.70
CA ARG A 59 -0.46 14.61 -5.58
C ARG A 59 0.82 14.41 -6.38
N THR A 60 1.89 13.95 -5.71
CA THR A 60 3.23 13.82 -6.30
C THR A 60 3.32 12.72 -7.37
N VAL A 61 2.50 11.68 -7.27
CA VAL A 61 2.44 10.57 -8.24
C VAL A 61 1.18 10.59 -9.09
N ALA A 62 0.37 11.65 -8.98
CA ALA A 62 -0.88 11.87 -9.72
C ALA A 62 -1.79 10.62 -9.76
N ALA A 63 -2.01 10.00 -8.60
CA ALA A 63 -2.79 8.76 -8.50
C ALA A 63 -3.86 8.88 -7.42
N ARG A 64 -5.07 8.42 -7.73
CA ARG A 64 -6.20 8.36 -6.80
C ARG A 64 -6.22 7.03 -6.06
N PHE A 65 -6.83 7.04 -4.88
CA PHE A 65 -7.04 5.83 -4.07
C PHE A 65 -8.48 5.72 -3.60
N SER A 66 -8.86 4.51 -3.19
CA SER A 66 -10.21 4.18 -2.74
C SER A 66 -10.51 4.74 -1.36
N GLU A 67 -11.78 4.71 -0.97
CA GLU A 67 -12.19 5.06 0.39
C GLU A 67 -11.52 4.17 1.45
N ARG A 68 -11.35 2.87 1.15
CA ARG A 68 -10.68 1.93 2.06
C ARG A 68 -9.21 2.29 2.26
N ALA A 69 -8.49 2.57 1.18
CA ALA A 69 -7.11 3.03 1.26
C ALA A 69 -7.03 4.36 2.03
N GLY A 70 -7.98 5.27 1.80
CA GLY A 70 -8.10 6.53 2.54
C GLY A 70 -8.29 6.33 4.05
N ALA A 71 -9.14 5.38 4.47
CA ALA A 71 -9.34 5.07 5.88
C ALA A 71 -8.05 4.52 6.53
N LEU A 72 -7.33 3.63 5.85
CA LEU A 72 -6.05 3.10 6.32
C LEU A 72 -4.98 4.19 6.41
N LEU A 73 -4.95 5.12 5.44
CA LEU A 73 -4.04 6.25 5.45
C LEU A 73 -4.37 7.25 6.55
N ALA A 74 -5.65 7.51 6.82
CA ALA A 74 -6.08 8.37 7.92
C ALA A 74 -5.68 7.78 9.28
N GLU A 75 -5.85 6.47 9.47
CA GLU A 75 -5.38 5.76 10.67
C GLU A 75 -3.85 5.79 10.79
N LEU A 76 -3.12 5.61 9.70
CA LEU A 76 -1.66 5.65 9.66
C LEU A 76 -1.09 7.05 9.94
N VAL A 77 -1.69 8.09 9.34
CA VAL A 77 -1.25 9.47 9.47
C VAL A 77 -1.60 10.03 10.85
N GLY A 78 -2.80 9.70 11.35
CA GLY A 78 -3.32 10.26 12.59
C GLY A 78 -3.32 11.79 12.53
N ASP A 79 -2.79 12.43 13.58
CA ASP A 79 -2.68 13.89 13.67
C ASP A 79 -1.37 14.44 13.05
N ARG A 80 -0.58 13.62 12.35
CA ARG A 80 0.66 14.10 11.74
C ARG A 80 0.34 14.99 10.56
N GLU A 81 0.98 16.16 10.53
CA GLU A 81 0.88 17.10 9.40
C GLU A 81 2.09 17.02 8.47
N THR A 82 3.22 16.46 8.92
CA THR A 82 4.49 16.42 8.19
C THR A 82 5.24 15.10 8.38
N GLY A 83 6.25 14.88 7.52
CA GLY A 83 7.14 13.73 7.56
C GLY A 83 6.71 12.58 6.65
N PRO A 84 7.37 11.41 6.75
CA PRO A 84 7.14 10.29 5.85
C PRO A 84 5.71 9.77 5.97
N LEU A 85 5.03 9.54 4.85
CA LEU A 85 3.68 8.96 4.82
C LEU A 85 3.67 7.60 5.51
N PHE A 86 4.58 6.73 5.10
CA PHE A 86 4.80 5.42 5.72
C PHE A 86 5.84 5.53 6.82
N ALA A 87 5.40 5.80 8.05
CA ALA A 87 6.26 5.81 9.21
C ALA A 87 5.99 4.62 10.14
N VAL A 88 7.05 4.14 10.81
CA VAL A 88 7.01 3.14 11.87
C VAL A 88 7.58 3.80 13.13
N GLY A 89 6.71 4.39 13.94
CA GLY A 89 7.12 5.28 15.02
C GLY A 89 7.70 6.58 14.46
N GLU A 90 8.92 6.94 14.87
CA GLU A 90 9.59 8.20 14.48
C GLU A 90 10.38 8.11 13.16
N ARG A 91 10.44 6.93 12.54
CA ARG A 91 11.26 6.68 11.33
C ARG A 91 10.42 6.28 10.14
N ALA A 92 10.92 6.57 8.95
CA ALA A 92 10.33 6.06 7.71
C ALA A 92 10.39 4.52 7.65
N LEU A 93 9.35 3.93 7.07
CA LEU A 93 9.33 2.52 6.69
C LEU A 93 10.38 2.30 5.59
N THR A 94 11.27 1.34 5.80
CA THR A 94 12.28 1.01 4.79
C THR A 94 11.74 0.01 3.75
N TRP A 95 12.38 -0.02 2.59
CA TRP A 95 12.06 -1.01 1.55
C TRP A 95 12.24 -2.45 2.05
N GLU A 96 13.30 -2.70 2.83
CA GLU A 96 13.59 -4.03 3.38
C GLU A 96 12.49 -4.50 4.33
N GLU A 97 11.95 -3.60 5.17
CA GLU A 97 10.83 -3.91 6.06
C GLU A 97 9.53 -4.14 5.29
N ALA A 98 9.26 -3.34 4.26
CA ALA A 98 8.11 -3.54 3.39
C ALA A 98 8.17 -4.90 2.69
N VAL A 99 9.35 -5.29 2.17
CA VAL A 99 9.57 -6.59 1.54
C VAL A 99 9.46 -7.72 2.54
N ARG A 100 10.04 -7.58 3.73
CA ARG A 100 9.96 -8.58 4.80
C ARG A 100 8.51 -8.83 5.21
N ALA A 101 7.74 -7.77 5.45
CA ALA A 101 6.34 -7.91 5.84
C ALA A 101 5.48 -8.62 4.78
N ALA A 102 5.76 -8.40 3.49
CA ALA A 102 5.12 -9.15 2.42
C ALA A 102 5.59 -10.62 2.38
N GLY A 103 6.90 -10.85 2.55
CA GLY A 103 7.50 -12.18 2.58
C GLY A 103 7.05 -13.05 3.75
N ASP A 104 6.75 -12.45 4.90
CA ASP A 104 6.16 -13.13 6.06
C ASP A 104 4.74 -13.66 5.76
N ARG A 105 4.10 -13.15 4.70
CA ARG A 105 2.83 -13.65 4.15
C ARG A 105 3.01 -14.52 2.92
N GLU A 106 4.25 -14.91 2.61
CA GLU A 106 4.61 -15.68 1.42
C GLU A 106 4.24 -14.96 0.11
N ILE A 107 4.15 -13.63 0.13
CA ILE A 107 3.77 -12.80 -1.01
C ILE A 107 4.94 -11.93 -1.44
N ALA A 108 5.23 -11.91 -2.74
CA ALA A 108 6.23 -10.98 -3.25
C ALA A 108 5.67 -9.56 -3.27
N ILE A 109 6.43 -8.55 -2.84
CA ILE A 109 5.94 -7.16 -2.80
C ILE A 109 5.45 -6.63 -4.15
N HIS A 110 6.03 -7.13 -5.25
CA HIS A 110 5.61 -6.75 -6.60
C HIS A 110 4.29 -7.40 -7.02
N ALA A 111 3.87 -8.49 -6.36
CA ALA A 111 2.63 -9.21 -6.64
C ALA A 111 1.39 -8.34 -6.39
N PHE A 112 1.44 -7.43 -5.42
CA PHE A 112 0.38 -6.43 -5.17
C PHE A 112 0.15 -5.56 -6.40
N ARG A 113 1.22 -5.04 -7.00
CA ARG A 113 1.14 -4.18 -8.18
C ARG A 113 0.74 -4.94 -9.45
N THR A 114 1.30 -6.14 -9.67
CA THR A 114 0.96 -6.95 -10.84
C THR A 114 -0.47 -7.46 -10.78
N GLY A 115 -0.93 -7.88 -9.59
CA GLY A 115 -2.31 -8.29 -9.35
C GLY A 115 -3.28 -7.14 -9.58
N GLY A 116 -3.00 -5.97 -9.02
CA GLY A 116 -3.84 -4.77 -9.19
C GLY A 116 -3.94 -4.31 -10.64
N LYS A 117 -2.81 -4.32 -11.37
CA LYS A 117 -2.80 -4.07 -12.82
C LYS A 117 -3.66 -5.07 -13.60
N SER A 118 -3.60 -6.35 -13.23
CA SER A 118 -4.39 -7.40 -13.89
C SER A 118 -5.88 -7.24 -13.59
N HIS A 119 -6.24 -6.92 -12.35
CA HIS A 119 -7.61 -6.66 -11.94
C HIS A 119 -8.23 -5.45 -12.67
N ARG A 120 -7.51 -4.32 -12.74
CA ARG A 120 -7.97 -3.14 -13.49
C ARG A 120 -8.16 -3.40 -14.98
N ARG A 121 -7.28 -4.22 -15.59
CA ARG A 121 -7.43 -4.63 -16.99
C ARG A 121 -8.65 -5.53 -17.21
N GLY A 122 -8.97 -6.40 -16.24
CA GLY A 122 -10.15 -7.25 -16.29
C GLY A 122 -11.48 -6.51 -16.10
N LEU A 123 -11.48 -5.36 -15.42
CA LEU A 123 -12.67 -4.50 -15.23
C LEU A 123 -12.93 -3.55 -16.42
N GLY A 124 -11.93 -3.34 -17.28
CA GLY A 124 -12.02 -2.45 -18.44
C GLY A 124 -12.23 -3.15 -19.79
N GLY A 125 -12.64 -4.43 -19.77
CA GLY A 125 -12.90 -5.27 -20.95
C GLY A 125 -14.38 -5.47 -21.22
#